data_AF-A0A6A4BQV1-F1
#
_entry.id   AF-A0A6A4BQV1-F1
#
_cell.length_a   1.000
_cell.length_b   1.000
_cell.length_c   1.000
_cell.angle_alpha   90.00
_cell.angle_beta   90.00
_cell.angle_gamma   90.00
#
_symmetry.space_group_name_H-M   'P 1'
#
loop_
_entity.id
_entity.type
_entity.pdbx_description
1 polymer ?
#
loop_
_entity_poly.entity_id
_entity_poly.type
_entity_poly.pdbx_seq_one_letter_code
_entity_poly.pdbx_strand_id
1 'polypeptide(L)'
;MGVVPFCLQTRSYLQFVKPHKIPEVLVVPPDLQKETANLTEVCPVMAFVLAGVWWNFEATHYYKADQGIVCHAVVPQYNSHGNYFIGSSRTTPYHTTPSSCANDSYPFEQYLYHGSIDYYLFYEGEVGTYCAKSKTVYIIVEVLGSYDINGSFLAQDTGSTNTRRSYWYSIAGDSWLVYRSLMIRRSFVSCRCYGRRCDELGECLTHQQAMVFVQESIRLTAHGATNYQRTALLYLIVEGIMTDLFLIIANDGWTSRVQYASMGYNLSGLLLLLFEMLESMSWLSERWRLRIKRIFFSYETALVGEFISALVFQTFLSSLNGSDLKRSKPTALAVSYYFWSLICHAIVVVSVVSIISSVRVPWAVLYVWFKHQSLAVLSEPCCIDTALGVRSRIMLLGGYRWEDGKLYYNPAALKALGMLKMEDDGVEYLVLHKLYWFRVPRDTLIGIGVMTGPRVEPCNERPCTGIVSFLDRRLGGVSIQAKCHHRVTTKRTVRVLAVSEKLDEIPEAPDELA
;
A
#
# COMPACT_ATOMS: atom_id res chain seq x y z
N MET A 1 -3.68 -14.29 11.14
CA MET A 1 -3.69 -13.30 10.04
C MET A 1 -2.72 -12.14 10.27
N GLY A 2 -2.89 -11.28 11.28
CA GLY A 2 -2.02 -10.10 11.46
C GLY A 2 -0.62 -10.35 12.06
N VAL A 3 -0.43 -11.44 12.82
CA VAL A 3 0.82 -11.71 13.56
C VAL A 3 1.99 -12.05 12.64
N VAL A 4 1.78 -12.87 11.60
CA VAL A 4 2.87 -13.26 10.68
C VAL A 4 3.45 -12.05 9.96
N PRO A 5 2.65 -11.17 9.30
CA PRO A 5 3.17 -9.93 8.74
C PRO A 5 3.87 -9.03 9.77
N PHE A 6 3.36 -8.98 11.01
CA PHE A 6 3.99 -8.20 12.08
C PHE A 6 5.37 -8.76 12.48
N CYS A 7 5.51 -10.08 12.62
CA CYS A 7 6.80 -10.70 12.90
C CYS A 7 7.81 -10.47 11.77
N LEU A 8 7.36 -10.57 10.51
CA LEU A 8 8.19 -10.28 9.34
C LEU A 8 8.64 -8.82 9.34
N GLN A 9 7.73 -7.88 9.54
CA GLN A 9 8.02 -6.46 9.62
C GLN A 9 8.95 -6.10 10.79
N THR A 10 8.80 -6.77 11.94
CA THR A 10 9.70 -6.61 13.09
C THR A 10 11.11 -7.09 12.76
N ARG A 11 11.22 -8.26 12.12
CA ARG A 11 12.51 -8.78 11.62
C ARG A 11 13.15 -7.80 10.65
N SER A 12 12.35 -7.26 9.73
CA SER A 12 12.81 -6.28 8.74
C SER A 12 13.36 -5.02 9.40
N TYR A 13 12.59 -4.43 10.31
CA TYR A 13 12.98 -3.24 11.07
C TYR A 13 14.30 -3.47 11.83
N LEU A 14 14.45 -4.62 12.49
CA LEU A 14 15.66 -4.98 13.22
C LEU A 14 16.89 -5.13 12.33
N GLN A 15 16.76 -5.32 11.02
CA GLN A 15 17.90 -5.34 10.10
C GLN A 15 18.39 -3.93 9.78
N PHE A 16 17.47 -2.98 9.56
CA PHE A 16 17.84 -1.61 9.19
C PHE A 16 18.13 -0.68 10.36
N VAL A 17 17.63 -0.97 11.57
CA VAL A 17 17.92 -0.18 12.78
C VAL A 17 19.33 -0.43 13.32
N LYS A 18 19.96 -1.54 12.94
CA LYS A 18 21.28 -1.90 13.43
C LYS A 18 22.31 -0.87 12.95
N PRO A 19 23.21 -0.42 13.84
CA PRO A 19 24.34 0.39 13.42
C PRO A 19 25.24 -0.38 12.45
N HIS A 20 25.76 0.31 11.44
CA HIS A 20 26.59 -0.28 10.41
C HIS A 20 27.88 0.53 10.19
N LYS A 21 28.84 -0.07 9.49
CA LYS A 21 30.11 0.56 9.10
C LYS A 21 30.33 0.36 7.60
N ILE A 22 30.96 1.36 6.99
CA ILE A 22 31.40 1.29 5.59
C ILE A 22 32.79 0.64 5.57
N PRO A 23 33.05 -0.35 4.69
CA PRO A 23 34.38 -0.91 4.49
C PRO A 23 35.41 0.18 4.17
N GLU A 24 36.59 0.12 4.80
CA GLU A 24 37.63 1.16 4.66
C GLU A 24 38.07 1.37 3.22
N VAL A 25 38.09 0.31 2.41
CA VAL A 25 38.43 0.37 0.97
C VAL A 25 37.49 1.28 0.17
N LEU A 26 36.25 1.46 0.62
CA LEU A 26 35.22 2.28 -0.03
C LEU A 26 35.14 3.72 0.50
N VAL A 27 35.86 4.01 1.59
CA VAL A 27 35.91 5.35 2.19
C VAL A 27 36.94 6.19 1.45
N VAL A 28 36.53 7.38 1.05
CA VAL A 28 37.37 8.34 0.33
C VAL A 28 37.78 9.47 1.28
N PRO A 29 39.09 9.70 1.47
CA PRO A 29 39.59 10.84 2.23
C PRO A 29 39.07 12.19 1.68
N PRO A 30 38.73 13.15 2.55
CA PRO A 30 38.07 14.39 2.15
C PRO A 30 38.96 15.34 1.32
N ASP A 31 40.26 15.12 1.31
CA ASP A 31 41.27 15.91 0.59
C ASP A 31 41.50 15.45 -0.86
N LEU A 32 40.98 14.27 -1.25
CA LEU A 32 41.13 13.77 -2.61
C LEU A 32 40.21 14.50 -3.60
N GLN A 33 40.78 14.83 -4.77
CA GLN A 33 40.03 15.50 -5.83
C GLN A 33 39.16 14.51 -6.63
N LYS A 34 37.98 15.00 -7.03
CA LYS A 34 37.06 14.28 -7.93
C LYS A 34 37.62 14.31 -9.35
N GLU A 35 37.78 13.14 -9.95
CA GLU A 35 38.20 12.99 -11.34
C GLU A 35 37.06 12.46 -12.22
N THR A 36 36.97 12.97 -13.45
CA THR A 36 35.94 12.58 -14.43
C THR A 36 36.51 12.18 -15.79
N ALA A 37 37.83 12.27 -15.95
CA ALA A 37 38.52 11.93 -17.21
C ALA A 37 38.49 10.42 -17.46
N ASN A 38 38.17 10.01 -18.70
CA ASN A 38 38.10 8.62 -19.15
C ASN A 38 37.25 7.70 -18.24
N LEU A 39 36.15 8.24 -17.72
CA LEU A 39 35.33 7.58 -16.70
C LEU A 39 34.87 6.16 -17.10
N THR A 40 34.51 5.92 -18.36
CA THR A 40 34.05 4.60 -18.83
C THR A 40 35.17 3.56 -18.93
N GLU A 41 36.43 4.00 -18.96
CA GLU A 41 37.60 3.12 -18.96
C GLU A 41 38.05 2.82 -17.53
N VAL A 42 38.06 3.85 -16.69
CA VAL A 42 38.49 3.77 -15.27
C VAL A 42 37.44 3.10 -14.38
N CYS A 43 36.17 3.40 -14.63
CA CYS A 43 35.01 2.93 -13.88
C CYS A 43 34.07 2.17 -14.84
N PRO A 44 34.43 0.93 -15.27
CA PRO A 44 33.83 0.28 -16.42
C PRO A 44 32.47 -0.39 -16.15
N VAL A 45 31.91 -0.26 -14.96
CA VAL A 45 30.66 -0.90 -14.57
C VAL A 45 29.47 -0.19 -15.22
N MET A 46 28.57 -0.96 -15.83
CA MET A 46 27.37 -0.43 -16.50
C MET A 46 26.05 -0.88 -15.86
N ALA A 47 26.08 -1.95 -15.08
CA ALA A 47 24.91 -2.53 -14.43
C ALA A 47 25.31 -3.45 -13.29
N PHE A 48 24.36 -3.72 -12.40
CA PHE A 48 24.50 -4.80 -11.43
C PHE A 48 23.24 -5.68 -11.41
N VAL A 49 23.42 -6.92 -10.96
CA VAL A 49 22.34 -7.86 -10.67
C VAL A 49 22.36 -8.13 -9.18
N LEU A 50 21.24 -7.82 -8.52
CA LEU A 50 21.02 -8.03 -7.10
C LEU A 50 19.69 -8.75 -6.92
N ALA A 51 19.71 -9.84 -6.16
CA ALA A 51 18.59 -10.77 -5.97
C ALA A 51 17.84 -11.18 -7.25
N GLY A 52 18.59 -11.48 -8.32
CA GLY A 52 18.03 -11.80 -9.64
C GLY A 52 17.32 -10.63 -10.34
N VAL A 53 17.36 -9.43 -9.78
CA VAL A 53 16.86 -8.20 -10.41
C VAL A 53 18.02 -7.47 -11.06
N TRP A 54 17.83 -7.06 -12.32
CA TRP A 54 18.80 -6.25 -13.05
C TRP A 54 18.58 -4.77 -12.72
N TRP A 55 19.65 -4.06 -12.40
CA TRP A 55 19.65 -2.65 -12.06
C TRP A 55 20.63 -1.90 -12.95
N ASN A 56 20.19 -0.74 -13.43
CA ASN A 56 21.08 0.18 -14.12
C ASN A 56 22.04 0.81 -13.10
N PHE A 57 23.22 1.18 -13.58
CA PHE A 57 24.28 1.68 -12.72
C PHE A 57 25.15 2.64 -13.50
N GLU A 58 25.40 3.83 -12.95
CA GLU A 58 26.18 4.84 -13.65
C GLU A 58 27.25 5.45 -12.75
N ALA A 59 28.52 5.31 -13.18
CA ALA A 59 29.60 6.06 -12.57
C ALA A 59 29.44 7.56 -12.88
N THR A 60 29.84 8.41 -11.93
CA THR A 60 29.82 9.87 -12.09
C THR A 60 31.20 10.50 -12.00
N HIS A 61 32.04 9.98 -11.11
CA HIS A 61 33.42 10.41 -10.89
C HIS A 61 34.18 9.31 -10.16
N TYR A 62 35.49 9.47 -10.02
CA TYR A 62 36.34 8.60 -9.22
C TYR A 62 37.37 9.39 -8.43
N TYR A 63 38.03 8.67 -7.53
CA TYR A 63 39.11 9.15 -6.69
C TYR A 63 40.30 8.21 -6.81
N LYS A 64 41.50 8.77 -6.82
CA LYS A 64 42.75 8.01 -6.69
C LYS A 64 43.12 7.95 -5.21
N ALA A 65 42.71 6.89 -4.54
CA ALA A 65 43.04 6.64 -3.14
C ALA A 65 44.24 5.68 -3.03
N ASP A 66 44.83 5.57 -1.83
CA ASP A 66 46.00 4.71 -1.59
C ASP A 66 45.69 3.23 -1.86
N GLN A 67 44.45 2.81 -1.56
CA GLN A 67 43.96 1.46 -1.84
C GLN A 67 43.68 1.20 -3.33
N GLY A 68 43.69 2.23 -4.18
CA GLY A 68 43.40 2.16 -5.60
C GLY A 68 42.30 3.12 -6.05
N ILE A 69 41.67 2.80 -7.18
CA ILE A 69 40.61 3.63 -7.76
C ILE A 69 39.29 3.33 -7.06
N VAL A 70 38.72 4.35 -6.42
CA VAL A 70 37.36 4.29 -5.84
C VAL A 70 36.42 5.08 -6.72
N CYS A 71 35.40 4.43 -7.27
CA CYS A 71 34.44 5.04 -8.17
C CYS A 71 33.16 5.39 -7.43
N HIS A 72 32.61 6.59 -7.66
CA HIS A 72 31.28 6.95 -7.18
C HIS A 72 30.22 6.63 -8.23
N ALA A 73 29.18 5.92 -7.82
CA ALA A 73 28.07 5.51 -8.66
C ALA A 73 26.73 6.04 -8.16
N VAL A 74 25.81 6.16 -9.12
CA VAL A 74 24.43 6.51 -8.86
C VAL A 74 23.49 5.55 -9.57
N VAL A 75 22.32 5.35 -8.96
CA VAL A 75 21.15 4.78 -9.62
C VAL A 75 20.10 5.88 -9.72
N PRO A 76 20.05 6.65 -10.83
CA PRO A 76 19.35 7.93 -10.83
C PRO A 76 17.85 7.86 -10.58
N GLN A 77 17.19 6.77 -10.98
CA GLN A 77 15.75 6.54 -10.77
C GLN A 77 15.39 6.37 -9.29
N TYR A 78 16.36 5.99 -8.47
CA TYR A 78 16.13 5.58 -7.09
C TYR A 78 16.81 6.51 -6.09
N ASN A 79 17.47 7.58 -6.57
CA ASN A 79 18.27 8.47 -5.72
C ASN A 79 19.23 7.65 -4.85
N SER A 80 19.85 6.64 -5.45
CA SER A 80 20.81 5.77 -4.77
C SER A 80 22.22 6.22 -5.09
N HIS A 81 23.04 6.41 -4.07
CA HIS A 81 24.40 6.93 -4.18
C HIS A 81 25.36 6.08 -3.36
N GLY A 82 26.58 5.91 -3.85
CA GLY A 82 27.65 5.34 -3.04
C GLY A 82 28.90 5.06 -3.85
N ASN A 83 29.84 4.39 -3.21
CA ASN A 83 31.15 4.11 -3.78
C ASN A 83 31.32 2.63 -4.02
N TYR A 84 32.10 2.29 -5.04
CA TYR A 84 32.50 0.93 -5.35
C TYR A 84 33.98 0.82 -5.66
N PHE A 85 34.50 -0.38 -5.48
CA PHE A 85 35.88 -0.76 -5.74
C PHE A 85 35.93 -2.09 -6.50
N ILE A 86 36.81 -2.16 -7.52
CA ILE A 86 37.09 -3.39 -8.27
C ILE A 86 38.53 -3.80 -7.95
N GLY A 87 38.73 -5.00 -7.43
CA GLY A 87 40.09 -5.50 -7.17
C GLY A 87 40.81 -5.89 -8.45
N SER A 88 42.15 -5.83 -8.41
CA SER A 88 43.01 -6.02 -9.59
C SER A 88 43.24 -7.50 -9.97
N SER A 89 43.10 -8.43 -9.02
CA SER A 89 43.34 -9.85 -9.23
C SER A 89 42.03 -10.60 -9.52
N ARG A 90 42.08 -11.55 -10.47
CA ARG A 90 40.95 -12.45 -10.76
C ARG A 90 40.55 -13.23 -9.51
N THR A 91 39.25 -13.46 -9.35
CA THR A 91 38.68 -14.21 -8.21
C THR A 91 37.75 -15.32 -8.69
N THR A 92 37.46 -16.27 -7.80
CA THR A 92 36.39 -17.24 -8.03
C THR A 92 35.05 -16.50 -8.05
N PRO A 93 34.24 -16.65 -9.11
CA PRO A 93 32.96 -15.95 -9.21
C PRO A 93 31.99 -16.35 -8.09
N TYR A 94 31.18 -15.40 -7.65
CA TYR A 94 30.05 -15.67 -6.76
C TYR A 94 29.03 -16.59 -7.44
N HIS A 95 28.27 -17.34 -6.62
CA HIS A 95 27.24 -18.29 -7.11
C HIS A 95 26.12 -17.63 -7.94
N THR A 96 25.93 -16.32 -7.82
CA THR A 96 24.98 -15.52 -8.62
C THR A 96 25.54 -15.13 -10.00
N THR A 97 26.83 -15.33 -10.23
CA THR A 97 27.53 -14.98 -11.48
C THR A 97 27.31 -16.06 -12.54
N PRO A 98 26.95 -15.71 -13.79
CA PRO A 98 26.78 -16.68 -14.86
C PRO A 98 28.11 -17.36 -15.22
N SER A 99 28.02 -18.62 -15.60
CA SER A 99 29.18 -19.46 -15.97
C SER A 99 30.02 -18.87 -17.12
N SER A 100 29.42 -18.06 -18.00
CA SER A 100 30.11 -17.37 -19.09
C SER A 100 31.20 -16.39 -18.62
N CYS A 101 31.11 -15.92 -17.37
CA CYS A 101 32.01 -14.97 -16.74
C CYS A 101 33.11 -15.63 -15.89
N ALA A 102 33.16 -16.97 -15.80
CA ALA A 102 34.01 -17.68 -14.84
C ALA A 102 35.51 -17.31 -14.90
N ASN A 103 36.04 -17.05 -16.10
CA ASN A 103 37.47 -16.78 -16.31
C ASN A 103 37.83 -15.28 -16.32
N ASP A 104 36.85 -14.38 -16.26
CA ASP A 104 37.02 -12.92 -16.37
C ASP A 104 36.25 -12.20 -15.26
N SER A 105 36.41 -12.73 -14.06
CA SER A 105 35.74 -12.32 -12.82
C SER A 105 36.72 -11.67 -11.85
N TYR A 106 36.36 -10.51 -11.33
CA TYR A 106 37.14 -9.70 -10.39
C TYR A 106 36.33 -9.44 -9.11
N PRO A 107 36.97 -9.36 -7.93
CA PRO A 107 36.28 -9.08 -6.69
C PRO A 107 35.72 -7.65 -6.74
N PHE A 108 34.52 -7.50 -6.19
CA PHE A 108 33.78 -6.25 -6.21
C PHE A 108 33.19 -5.98 -4.83
N GLU A 109 33.36 -4.75 -4.36
CA GLU A 109 32.76 -4.25 -3.13
C GLU A 109 32.07 -2.92 -3.44
N GLN A 110 30.90 -2.71 -2.87
CA GLN A 110 30.25 -1.41 -2.91
C GLN A 110 29.40 -1.15 -1.67
N TYR A 111 29.06 0.11 -1.48
CA TYR A 111 27.90 0.46 -0.68
C TYR A 111 26.98 1.37 -1.48
N LEU A 112 25.69 1.27 -1.20
CA LEU A 112 24.68 2.19 -1.69
C LEU A 112 23.84 2.71 -0.53
N TYR A 113 23.52 3.98 -0.59
CA TYR A 113 22.46 4.60 0.19
C TYR A 113 21.32 4.95 -0.74
N HIS A 114 20.14 4.35 -0.53
CA HIS A 114 18.94 4.62 -1.31
C HIS A 114 18.05 5.65 -0.60
N GLY A 115 17.71 6.73 -1.31
CA GLY A 115 16.94 7.85 -0.76
C GLY A 115 15.52 7.47 -0.37
N SER A 116 15.15 7.73 0.89
CA SER A 116 13.74 7.71 1.29
C SER A 116 13.07 9.07 1.05
N ILE A 117 11.75 9.12 1.24
CA ILE A 117 10.97 10.36 1.25
C ILE A 117 11.32 11.22 2.48
N ASP A 118 11.93 10.62 3.50
CA ASP A 118 12.34 11.28 4.75
C ASP A 118 13.80 11.72 4.74
N TYR A 119 14.26 12.24 5.89
CA TYR A 119 15.64 12.63 6.12
C TYR A 119 16.65 11.45 6.24
N TYR A 120 16.21 10.19 6.16
CA TYR A 120 17.09 9.02 6.28
C TYR A 120 17.20 8.22 4.98
N LEU A 121 18.22 7.38 4.87
CA LEU A 121 18.39 6.43 3.75
C LEU A 121 18.57 5.00 4.25
N PHE A 122 18.24 4.06 3.37
CA PHE A 122 18.59 2.66 3.53
C PHE A 122 20.00 2.41 3.02
N TYR A 123 20.82 1.78 3.87
CA TYR A 123 22.19 1.37 3.55
C TYR A 123 22.22 -0.09 3.10
N GLU A 124 22.93 -0.32 2.02
CA GLU A 124 23.24 -1.64 1.48
C GLU A 124 24.77 -1.74 1.34
N GLY A 125 25.38 -2.60 2.13
CA GLY A 125 26.78 -3.00 1.99
C GLY A 125 26.83 -4.30 1.20
N GLU A 126 27.50 -4.27 0.05
CA GLU A 126 27.35 -5.29 -0.98
C GLU A 126 28.71 -5.80 -1.45
N VAL A 127 28.77 -7.10 -1.66
CA VAL A 127 29.96 -7.80 -2.13
C VAL A 127 29.59 -8.68 -3.31
N GLY A 128 30.54 -8.91 -4.22
CA GLY A 128 30.23 -9.72 -5.37
C GLY A 128 31.36 -9.85 -6.38
N THR A 129 30.97 -10.04 -7.63
CA THR A 129 31.88 -10.29 -8.74
C THR A 129 31.56 -9.37 -9.91
N TYR A 130 32.57 -8.64 -10.35
CA TYR A 130 32.54 -7.89 -11.61
C TYR A 130 32.93 -8.82 -12.77
N CYS A 131 32.06 -8.91 -13.79
CA CYS A 131 32.36 -9.61 -15.03
C CYS A 131 32.86 -8.63 -16.12
N ALA A 132 34.12 -8.75 -16.51
CA ALA A 132 34.72 -7.86 -17.51
C ALA A 132 34.12 -8.03 -18.92
N LYS A 133 33.60 -9.22 -19.25
CA LYS A 133 32.97 -9.48 -20.57
C LYS A 133 31.66 -8.71 -20.76
N SER A 134 30.80 -8.73 -19.75
CA SER A 134 29.46 -8.11 -19.80
C SER A 134 29.42 -6.73 -19.15
N LYS A 135 30.51 -6.28 -18.53
CA LYS A 135 30.59 -5.04 -17.74
C LYS A 135 29.51 -4.95 -16.65
N THR A 136 29.06 -6.10 -16.17
CA THR A 136 27.97 -6.25 -15.20
C THR A 136 28.53 -6.85 -13.92
N VAL A 137 28.05 -6.37 -12.79
CA VAL A 137 28.40 -6.90 -11.47
C VAL A 137 27.28 -7.82 -10.98
N TYR A 138 27.64 -8.92 -10.35
CA TYR A 138 26.72 -9.84 -9.67
C TYR A 138 27.01 -9.77 -8.19
N ILE A 139 26.09 -9.19 -7.42
CA ILE A 139 26.30 -8.84 -6.02
C ILE A 139 25.31 -9.54 -5.11
N ILE A 140 25.68 -9.63 -3.84
CA ILE A 140 24.80 -9.99 -2.73
C ILE A 140 24.92 -8.91 -1.65
N VAL A 141 23.87 -8.73 -0.86
CA VAL A 141 23.91 -7.85 0.30
C VAL A 141 24.51 -8.60 1.49
N GLU A 142 25.56 -8.04 2.08
CA GLU A 142 26.18 -8.54 3.30
C GLU A 142 25.65 -7.82 4.55
N VAL A 143 25.49 -6.49 4.44
CA VAL A 143 25.10 -5.64 5.57
C VAL A 143 23.96 -4.71 5.15
N LEU A 144 22.95 -4.61 6.00
CA LEU A 144 21.87 -3.65 5.89
C LEU A 144 21.94 -2.66 7.06
N GLY A 145 21.49 -1.44 6.84
CA GLY A 145 21.45 -0.41 7.86
C GLY A 145 20.67 0.82 7.42
N SER A 146 20.74 1.87 8.21
CA SER A 146 20.10 3.15 7.86
C SER A 146 20.91 4.32 8.38
N TYR A 147 20.82 5.48 7.73
CA TYR A 147 21.55 6.67 8.17
C TYR A 147 20.80 7.96 7.87
N ASP A 148 20.88 8.92 8.79
CA ASP A 148 20.22 10.23 8.69
C ASP A 148 21.02 11.18 7.79
N ILE A 149 20.83 11.05 6.48
CA ILE A 149 21.35 11.96 5.46
C ILE A 149 20.35 11.98 4.29
N ASN A 150 20.29 13.04 3.48
CA ASN A 150 19.55 13.04 2.21
C ASN A 150 20.00 14.22 1.33
N GLY A 151 19.50 14.29 0.10
CA GLY A 151 19.66 15.42 -0.81
C GLY A 151 21.11 15.65 -1.24
N SER A 152 21.55 16.91 -1.23
CA SER A 152 22.90 17.28 -1.66
C SER A 152 24.00 16.69 -0.79
N PHE A 153 23.74 16.49 0.52
CA PHE A 153 24.70 15.90 1.44
C PHE A 153 25.01 14.45 1.06
N LEU A 154 23.99 13.69 0.63
CA LEU A 154 24.16 12.32 0.15
C LEU A 154 25.05 12.26 -1.10
N ALA A 155 24.79 13.13 -2.09
CA ALA A 155 25.57 13.17 -3.32
C ALA A 155 27.04 13.59 -3.11
N GLN A 156 27.36 14.13 -1.93
CA GLN A 156 28.70 14.53 -1.52
C GLN A 156 29.30 13.59 -0.48
N ASP A 157 28.58 12.55 -0.03
CA ASP A 157 29.06 11.62 0.98
C ASP A 157 30.21 10.77 0.42
N THR A 158 31.38 10.90 1.03
CA THR A 158 32.58 10.13 0.70
C THR A 158 32.75 8.90 1.60
N GLY A 159 31.76 8.63 2.46
CA GLY A 159 31.83 7.56 3.45
C GLY A 159 32.60 7.98 4.71
N SER A 160 32.56 7.14 5.74
CA SER A 160 33.37 7.31 6.95
C SER A 160 33.56 5.98 7.66
N THR A 161 34.66 5.85 8.40
CA THR A 161 34.97 4.67 9.23
C THR A 161 34.20 4.64 10.55
N ASN A 162 33.52 5.75 10.88
CA ASN A 162 32.64 5.85 12.03
C ASN A 162 31.41 4.96 11.86
N THR A 163 30.91 4.42 12.97
CA THR A 163 29.64 3.70 12.98
C THR A 163 28.50 4.65 12.67
N ARG A 164 27.64 4.28 11.71
CA ARG A 164 26.48 5.04 11.25
C ARG A 164 25.18 4.35 11.69
N ARG A 165 24.15 5.16 11.97
CA ARG A 165 22.78 4.70 12.28
C ARG A 165 21.77 5.82 12.03
N SER A 166 20.50 5.48 11.78
CA SER A 166 19.41 6.45 11.69
C SER A 166 18.58 6.47 12.97
N TYR A 167 18.48 7.63 13.61
CA TYR A 167 17.53 7.85 14.70
C TYR A 167 16.12 8.07 14.17
N TRP A 168 15.98 8.68 12.99
CA TRP A 168 14.67 8.93 12.40
C TRP A 168 13.96 7.62 12.05
N TYR A 169 14.64 6.73 11.33
CA TYR A 169 14.13 5.39 11.02
C TYR A 169 13.79 4.62 12.29
N SER A 170 14.66 4.71 13.31
CA SER A 170 14.43 4.07 14.60
C SER A 170 13.08 4.47 15.18
N ILE A 171 12.82 5.78 15.29
CA ILE A 171 11.58 6.32 15.87
C ILE A 171 10.36 6.03 14.99
N ALA A 172 10.44 6.23 13.68
CA ALA A 172 9.33 6.02 12.76
C ALA A 172 8.94 4.53 12.70
N GLY A 173 9.93 3.64 12.58
CA GLY A 173 9.74 2.20 12.58
C GLY A 173 9.21 1.67 13.91
N ASP A 174 9.74 2.13 15.04
CA ASP A 174 9.22 1.78 16.37
C ASP A 174 7.76 2.22 16.54
N SER A 175 7.44 3.45 16.14
CA SER A 175 6.08 3.99 16.19
C SER A 175 5.12 3.12 15.38
N TRP A 176 5.56 2.69 14.20
CA TRP A 176 4.78 1.79 13.34
C TRP A 176 4.60 0.40 13.96
N LEU A 177 5.65 -0.20 14.53
CA LEU A 177 5.55 -1.52 15.19
C LEU A 177 4.65 -1.47 16.43
N VAL A 178 4.76 -0.42 17.25
CA VAL A 178 3.88 -0.19 18.40
C VAL A 178 2.44 -0.05 17.93
N TYR A 179 2.20 0.76 16.89
CA TYR A 179 0.88 0.93 16.30
C TYR A 179 0.27 -0.41 15.86
N ARG A 180 1.03 -1.22 15.12
CA ARG A 180 0.60 -2.53 14.60
C ARG A 180 0.34 -3.52 15.73
N SER A 181 1.17 -3.51 16.77
CA SER A 181 0.96 -4.32 17.98
C SER A 181 -0.35 -3.97 18.67
N LEU A 182 -0.63 -2.68 18.84
CA LEU A 182 -1.88 -2.20 19.44
C LEU A 182 -3.10 -2.55 18.57
N MET A 183 -2.99 -2.46 17.24
CA MET A 183 -4.02 -2.90 16.30
C MET A 183 -4.33 -4.39 16.44
N ILE A 184 -3.31 -5.25 16.48
CA ILE A 184 -3.47 -6.70 16.63
C ILE A 184 -4.12 -7.02 17.97
N ARG A 185 -3.66 -6.38 19.06
CA ARG A 185 -4.27 -6.53 20.39
C ARG A 185 -5.74 -6.12 20.38
N ARG A 186 -6.07 -4.96 19.80
CA ARG A 186 -7.46 -4.48 19.67
C ARG A 186 -8.32 -5.49 18.92
N SER A 187 -7.84 -5.97 17.77
CA SER A 187 -8.52 -6.99 16.97
C SER A 187 -8.74 -8.28 17.77
N PHE A 188 -7.71 -8.79 18.45
CA PHE A 188 -7.82 -9.99 19.27
C PHE A 188 -8.91 -9.87 20.34
N VAL A 189 -8.92 -8.75 21.07
CA VAL A 189 -9.95 -8.48 22.09
C VAL A 189 -11.33 -8.37 21.45
N SER A 190 -11.46 -7.67 20.32
CA SER A 190 -12.74 -7.53 19.59
C SER A 190 -13.27 -8.90 19.13
N CYS A 191 -12.41 -9.76 18.58
CA CYS A 191 -12.77 -11.12 18.17
C CYS A 191 -13.18 -11.98 19.36
N ARG A 192 -12.48 -11.87 20.49
CA ARG A 192 -12.86 -12.58 21.71
C ARG A 192 -14.21 -12.12 22.26
N CYS A 193 -14.46 -10.82 22.29
CA CYS A 193 -15.75 -10.26 22.71
C CYS A 193 -16.88 -10.72 21.79
N TYR A 194 -16.65 -10.72 20.48
CA TYR A 194 -17.63 -11.20 19.51
C TYR A 194 -17.90 -12.70 19.65
N GLY A 195 -16.84 -13.51 19.82
CA GLY A 195 -16.98 -14.95 20.09
C GLY A 195 -17.78 -15.24 21.35
N ARG A 196 -17.49 -14.53 22.46
CA ARG A 196 -18.27 -14.67 23.70
C ARG A 196 -19.75 -14.30 23.49
N ARG A 197 -20.03 -13.27 22.68
CA ARG A 197 -21.41 -12.89 22.35
C ARG A 197 -22.10 -13.98 21.53
N CYS A 198 -21.40 -14.62 20.61
CA CYS A 198 -21.91 -15.79 19.88
C CYS A 198 -22.29 -16.91 20.86
N ASP A 199 -21.42 -17.21 21.83
CA ASP A 199 -21.70 -18.23 22.86
C ASP A 199 -22.91 -17.85 23.73
N GLU A 200 -22.99 -16.60 24.19
CA GLU A 200 -24.10 -16.06 25.00
C GLU A 200 -25.45 -16.13 24.27
N LEU A 201 -25.45 -15.97 22.94
CA LEU A 201 -26.65 -16.01 22.09
C LEU A 201 -26.90 -17.38 21.44
N GLY A 202 -26.09 -18.40 21.77
CA GLY A 202 -26.26 -19.77 21.25
C GLY A 202 -25.98 -19.92 19.76
N GLU A 203 -25.05 -19.13 19.22
CA GLU A 203 -24.82 -18.99 17.79
C GLU A 203 -23.42 -19.46 17.37
N CYS A 204 -23.35 -20.23 16.29
CA CYS A 204 -22.10 -20.77 15.78
C CYS A 204 -21.68 -20.05 14.49
N LEU A 205 -20.40 -19.69 14.39
CA LEU A 205 -19.81 -19.13 13.17
C LEU A 205 -19.07 -20.22 12.39
N THR A 206 -19.26 -20.24 11.08
CA THR A 206 -18.39 -21.03 10.20
C THR A 206 -17.00 -20.39 10.14
N HIS A 207 -16.00 -21.19 9.78
CA HIS A 207 -14.62 -20.69 9.61
C HIS A 207 -14.55 -19.50 8.63
N GLN A 208 -15.32 -19.53 7.54
CA GLN A 208 -15.38 -18.43 6.58
C GLN A 208 -15.97 -17.15 7.19
N GLN A 209 -17.05 -17.26 7.96
CA GLN A 209 -17.66 -16.10 8.62
C GLN A 209 -16.73 -15.48 9.66
N ALA A 210 -16.06 -16.32 10.46
CA ALA A 210 -15.08 -15.87 11.45
C ALA A 210 -13.90 -15.13 10.78
N MET A 211 -13.42 -15.62 9.64
CA MET A 211 -12.33 -15.00 8.90
C MET A 211 -12.68 -13.60 8.38
N VAL A 212 -13.91 -13.40 7.88
CA VAL A 212 -14.41 -12.08 7.46
C VAL A 212 -14.41 -11.11 8.63
N PHE A 213 -14.94 -11.52 9.79
CA PHE A 213 -14.93 -10.67 10.99
C PHE A 213 -13.52 -10.31 11.45
N VAL A 214 -12.59 -11.28 11.44
CA VAL A 214 -11.18 -11.04 11.76
C VAL A 214 -10.58 -9.99 10.83
N GLN A 215 -10.84 -10.07 9.52
CA GLN A 215 -10.30 -9.13 8.54
C GLN A 215 -10.87 -7.71 8.69
N GLU A 216 -12.15 -7.55 9.02
CA GLU A 216 -12.71 -6.24 9.39
C GLU A 216 -12.08 -5.71 10.69
N SER A 217 -11.87 -6.56 11.70
CA SER A 217 -11.33 -6.12 13.02
C SER A 217 -9.86 -5.64 12.97
N ILE A 218 -9.06 -6.14 12.02
CA ILE A 218 -7.65 -5.78 11.80
C ILE A 218 -7.50 -4.49 10.96
N ARG A 219 -8.61 -3.80 10.63
CA ARG A 219 -8.60 -2.51 9.94
C ARG A 219 -7.57 -1.53 10.52
N LEU A 220 -6.80 -0.87 9.64
CA LEU A 220 -5.74 0.05 10.05
C LEU A 220 -6.28 1.33 10.70
N THR A 221 -7.46 1.80 10.35
CA THR A 221 -8.07 3.02 10.89
C THR A 221 -9.14 2.71 11.93
N ALA A 222 -9.39 3.63 12.84
CA ALA A 222 -10.59 3.61 13.68
C ALA A 222 -11.81 4.13 12.92
N HIS A 223 -13.01 3.74 13.34
CA HIS A 223 -14.23 4.38 12.86
C HIS A 223 -14.26 5.86 13.29
N GLY A 224 -14.54 6.75 12.34
CA GLY A 224 -14.52 8.20 12.56
C GLY A 224 -13.13 8.84 12.50
N ALA A 225 -12.09 8.12 12.06
CA ALA A 225 -10.77 8.72 11.84
C ALA A 225 -10.85 9.92 10.88
N THR A 226 -10.06 10.97 11.14
CA THR A 226 -9.93 12.14 10.26
C THR A 226 -8.92 11.87 9.16
N ASN A 227 -8.92 12.67 8.08
CA ASN A 227 -7.92 12.51 7.02
C ASN A 227 -6.51 12.88 7.48
N TYR A 228 -6.34 13.79 8.44
CA TYR A 228 -5.03 14.03 9.06
C TYR A 228 -4.48 12.76 9.73
N GLN A 229 -5.32 12.04 10.47
CA GLN A 229 -4.94 10.77 11.09
C GLN A 229 -4.63 9.69 10.04
N ARG A 230 -5.41 9.64 8.95
CA ARG A 230 -5.13 8.72 7.83
C ARG A 230 -3.83 9.06 7.11
N THR A 231 -3.50 10.34 6.94
CA THR A 231 -2.22 10.78 6.37
C THR A 231 -1.04 10.36 7.24
N ALA A 232 -1.14 10.47 8.57
CA ALA A 232 -0.09 9.98 9.47
C ALA A 232 0.11 8.45 9.34
N LEU A 233 -0.97 7.68 9.20
CA LEU A 233 -0.87 6.24 8.93
C LEU A 233 -0.33 5.92 7.53
N LEU A 234 -0.68 6.76 6.54
CA LEU A 234 -0.22 6.61 5.16
C LEU A 234 1.29 6.75 5.10
N TYR A 235 1.85 7.69 5.86
CA TYR A 235 3.28 7.81 6.02
C TYR A 235 3.90 6.52 6.62
N LEU A 236 3.42 6.06 7.79
CA LEU A 236 3.99 4.86 8.44
C LEU A 236 3.88 3.59 7.59
N ILE A 237 2.80 3.42 6.82
CA ILE A 237 2.64 2.24 5.96
C ILE A 237 3.56 2.30 4.74
N VAL A 238 3.83 3.49 4.19
CA VAL A 238 4.80 3.68 3.10
C VAL A 238 6.20 3.29 3.59
N GLU A 239 6.61 3.73 4.78
CA GLU A 239 7.89 3.32 5.38
C GLU A 239 7.99 1.80 5.55
N GLY A 240 6.90 1.16 5.98
CA GLY A 240 6.81 -0.29 6.07
C GLY A 240 6.91 -1.01 4.71
N ILE A 241 6.32 -0.44 3.66
CA ILE A 241 6.40 -0.98 2.29
C ILE A 241 7.80 -0.83 1.73
N MET A 242 8.44 0.33 1.91
CA MET A 242 9.81 0.57 1.46
C MET A 242 10.76 -0.44 2.12
N THR A 243 10.65 -0.61 3.44
CA THR A 243 11.45 -1.60 4.19
C THR A 243 11.26 -3.03 3.63
N ASP A 244 10.03 -3.44 3.34
CA ASP A 244 9.74 -4.77 2.76
C ASP A 244 10.31 -4.90 1.34
N LEU A 245 10.20 -3.84 0.54
CA LEU A 245 10.71 -3.77 -0.83
C LEU A 245 12.24 -3.94 -0.86
N PHE A 246 12.97 -3.21 -0.01
CA PHE A 246 14.42 -3.37 0.09
C PHE A 246 14.81 -4.78 0.47
N LEU A 247 14.10 -5.43 1.38
CA LEU A 247 14.46 -6.80 1.77
C LEU A 247 14.17 -7.84 0.70
N ILE A 248 13.15 -7.62 -0.12
CA ILE A 248 12.88 -8.44 -1.29
C ILE A 248 14.01 -8.29 -2.31
N ILE A 249 14.54 -7.08 -2.46
CA ILE A 249 15.62 -6.77 -3.40
C ILE A 249 16.99 -7.20 -2.83
N ALA A 250 17.19 -7.15 -1.52
CA ALA A 250 18.47 -7.45 -0.89
C ALA A 250 18.70 -8.95 -0.64
N ASN A 251 17.64 -9.75 -0.55
CA ASN A 251 17.75 -11.18 -0.23
C ASN A 251 17.32 -12.07 -1.38
N ASP A 252 18.10 -13.11 -1.64
CA ASP A 252 17.73 -14.21 -2.52
C ASP A 252 17.07 -15.37 -1.78
N GLY A 253 16.26 -16.15 -2.50
CA GLY A 253 15.79 -17.47 -2.05
C GLY A 253 14.46 -17.48 -1.29
N TRP A 254 14.31 -18.39 -0.32
CA TRP A 254 13.03 -18.64 0.35
C TRP A 254 12.61 -17.50 1.29
N THR A 255 13.58 -16.79 1.86
CA THR A 255 13.36 -15.67 2.77
C THR A 255 12.69 -14.48 2.07
N SER A 256 13.06 -14.18 0.81
CA SER A 256 12.38 -13.15 0.01
C SER A 256 10.97 -13.56 -0.41
N ARG A 257 10.73 -14.85 -0.70
CA ARG A 257 9.38 -15.40 -0.95
C ARG A 257 8.41 -15.15 0.19
N VAL A 258 8.88 -15.29 1.43
CA VAL A 258 8.06 -15.00 2.62
C VAL A 258 7.86 -13.48 2.80
N GLN A 259 8.85 -12.66 2.44
CA GLN A 259 8.74 -11.20 2.55
C GLN A 259 7.66 -10.62 1.63
N TYR A 260 7.42 -11.23 0.47
CA TYR A 260 6.30 -10.86 -0.40
C TYR A 260 4.94 -10.94 0.29
N ALA A 261 4.75 -11.85 1.25
CA ALA A 261 3.50 -11.91 2.02
C ALA A 261 3.31 -10.67 2.90
N SER A 262 4.39 -10.15 3.49
CA SER A 262 4.38 -8.88 4.24
C SER A 262 4.09 -7.71 3.31
N MET A 263 4.78 -7.65 2.15
CA MET A 263 4.58 -6.60 1.15
C MET A 263 3.14 -6.57 0.64
N GLY A 264 2.58 -7.73 0.25
CA GLY A 264 1.18 -7.83 -0.21
C GLY A 264 0.18 -7.37 0.85
N TYR A 265 0.42 -7.74 2.12
CA TYR A 265 -0.40 -7.28 3.23
C TYR A 265 -0.35 -5.75 3.39
N ASN A 266 0.85 -5.15 3.38
CA ASN A 266 1.02 -3.71 3.56
C ASN A 266 0.45 -2.93 2.36
N LEU A 267 0.64 -3.42 1.14
CA LEU A 267 0.10 -2.83 -0.08
C LEU A 267 -1.43 -2.89 -0.14
N SER A 268 -2.03 -3.97 0.36
CA SER A 268 -3.48 -4.07 0.53
C SER A 268 -4.01 -3.08 1.57
N GLY A 269 -3.27 -2.92 2.68
CA GLY A 269 -3.51 -1.87 3.67
C GLY A 269 -3.46 -0.47 3.06
N LEU A 270 -2.46 -0.21 2.20
CA LEU A 270 -2.26 1.07 1.52
C LEU A 270 -3.44 1.39 0.60
N LEU A 271 -3.81 0.46 -0.28
CA LEU A 271 -4.93 0.63 -1.20
C LEU A 271 -6.25 0.91 -0.46
N LEU A 272 -6.51 0.21 0.64
CA LEU A 272 -7.70 0.41 1.45
C LEU A 272 -7.67 1.76 2.17
N LEU A 273 -6.52 2.16 2.73
CA LEU A 273 -6.37 3.46 3.39
C LEU A 273 -6.59 4.63 2.41
N LEU A 274 -6.00 4.55 1.22
CA LEU A 274 -6.18 5.56 0.17
C LEU A 274 -7.65 5.65 -0.27
N PHE A 275 -8.31 4.50 -0.46
CA PHE A 275 -9.73 4.49 -0.81
C PHE A 275 -10.61 5.06 0.31
N GLU A 276 -10.32 4.75 1.58
CA GLU A 276 -11.03 5.33 2.73
C GLU A 276 -10.88 6.86 2.79
N MET A 277 -9.70 7.40 2.46
CA MET A 277 -9.49 8.84 2.37
C MET A 277 -10.37 9.45 1.28
N LEU A 278 -10.40 8.87 0.07
CA LEU A 278 -11.27 9.31 -1.02
C LEU A 278 -12.76 9.21 -0.66
N GLU A 279 -13.16 8.11 -0.02
CA GLU A 279 -14.54 7.86 0.42
C GLU A 279 -14.99 8.90 1.45
N SER A 280 -14.12 9.26 2.39
CA SER A 280 -14.40 10.27 3.42
C SER A 280 -14.50 11.70 2.87
N MET A 281 -13.88 11.98 1.72
CA MET A 281 -13.98 13.27 1.05
C MET A 281 -15.29 13.45 0.27
N SER A 282 -16.12 12.39 0.17
CA SER A 282 -17.39 12.39 -0.59
C SER A 282 -17.26 12.77 -2.08
N TRP A 283 -16.09 12.58 -2.67
CA TRP A 283 -15.81 12.92 -4.07
C TRP A 283 -16.43 11.95 -5.09
N LEU A 284 -16.88 10.78 -4.64
CA LEU A 284 -17.51 9.77 -5.48
C LEU A 284 -19.01 9.72 -5.24
N SER A 285 -19.80 9.67 -6.32
CA SER A 285 -21.23 9.36 -6.18
C SER A 285 -21.42 7.95 -5.62
N GLU A 286 -22.52 7.72 -4.91
CA GLU A 286 -22.80 6.44 -4.24
C GLU A 286 -22.69 5.23 -5.19
N ARG A 287 -23.19 5.38 -6.42
CA ARG A 287 -23.11 4.33 -7.45
C ARG A 287 -21.66 3.96 -7.80
N TRP A 288 -20.79 4.96 -7.97
CA TRP A 288 -19.38 4.72 -8.26
C TRP A 288 -18.60 4.23 -7.04
N ARG A 289 -18.89 4.78 -5.85
CA ARG A 289 -18.34 4.32 -4.57
C ARG A 289 -18.57 2.81 -4.40
N LEU A 290 -19.81 2.36 -4.52
CA LEU A 290 -20.18 0.96 -4.38
C LEU A 290 -19.56 0.08 -5.47
N ARG A 291 -19.58 0.54 -6.72
CA ARG A 291 -19.00 -0.19 -7.84
C ARG A 291 -17.50 -0.43 -7.67
N ILE A 292 -16.75 0.61 -7.30
CA ILE A 292 -15.31 0.47 -7.03
C ILE A 292 -15.10 -0.47 -5.84
N LYS A 293 -15.86 -0.31 -4.75
CA LYS A 293 -15.72 -1.13 -3.55
C LYS A 293 -15.97 -2.61 -3.83
N ARG A 294 -17.04 -2.96 -4.55
CA ARG A 294 -17.37 -4.35 -4.90
C ARG A 294 -16.38 -4.97 -5.88
N ILE A 295 -15.83 -4.19 -6.82
CA ILE A 295 -14.88 -4.71 -7.82
C ILE A 295 -13.47 -4.87 -7.23
N PHE A 296 -12.94 -3.84 -6.55
CA PHE A 296 -11.54 -3.79 -6.12
C PHE A 296 -11.32 -4.29 -4.69
N PHE A 297 -12.34 -4.18 -3.84
CA PHE A 297 -12.27 -4.44 -2.41
C PHE A 297 -13.32 -5.49 -2.02
N SER A 298 -13.13 -6.71 -2.54
CA SER A 298 -13.94 -7.87 -2.19
C SER A 298 -13.13 -8.97 -1.50
N TYR A 299 -13.77 -9.64 -0.56
CA TYR A 299 -13.16 -10.71 0.25
C TYR A 299 -12.65 -11.86 -0.60
N GLU A 300 -13.36 -12.17 -1.68
CA GLU A 300 -13.10 -13.29 -2.57
C GLU A 300 -11.89 -13.06 -3.49
N THR A 301 -11.47 -11.80 -3.67
CA THR A 301 -10.42 -11.45 -4.64
C THR A 301 -9.20 -10.80 -4.00
N ALA A 302 -9.32 -10.25 -2.79
CA ALA A 302 -8.27 -9.51 -2.13
C ALA A 302 -6.95 -10.30 -2.00
N LEU A 303 -7.02 -11.54 -1.49
CA LEU A 303 -5.86 -12.42 -1.27
C LEU A 303 -5.23 -12.91 -2.58
N VAL A 304 -6.06 -13.23 -3.59
CA VAL A 304 -5.57 -13.73 -4.89
C VAL A 304 -4.78 -12.64 -5.61
N GLY A 305 -5.28 -11.40 -5.58
CA GLY A 305 -4.57 -10.25 -6.14
C GLY A 305 -3.19 -10.05 -5.51
N GLU A 306 -3.12 -10.07 -4.17
CA GLU A 306 -1.87 -9.89 -3.44
C GLU A 306 -0.83 -10.97 -3.76
N PHE A 307 -1.27 -12.24 -3.84
CA PHE A 307 -0.38 -13.36 -4.13
C PHE A 307 0.18 -13.33 -5.56
N ILE A 308 -0.67 -13.06 -6.56
CA ILE A 308 -0.21 -12.99 -7.96
C ILE A 308 0.70 -11.78 -8.17
N SER A 309 0.37 -10.63 -7.59
CA SER A 309 1.21 -9.44 -7.68
C SER A 309 2.60 -9.68 -7.07
N ALA A 310 2.68 -10.38 -5.95
CA ALA A 310 3.94 -10.80 -5.35
C ALA A 310 4.81 -11.63 -6.32
N LEU A 311 4.22 -12.61 -7.02
CA LEU A 311 4.96 -13.48 -7.95
C LEU A 311 5.48 -12.75 -9.19
N VAL A 312 4.74 -11.74 -9.67
CA VAL A 312 5.09 -11.01 -10.91
C VAL A 312 6.05 -9.84 -10.65
N PHE A 313 6.15 -9.39 -9.40
CA PHE A 313 6.85 -8.16 -9.03
C PHE A 313 8.33 -8.14 -9.41
N GLN A 314 9.05 -9.26 -9.23
CA GLN A 314 10.49 -9.34 -9.57
C GLN A 314 10.73 -9.16 -11.07
N THR A 315 9.97 -9.88 -11.91
CA THR A 315 10.04 -9.77 -13.38
C THR A 315 9.71 -8.35 -13.84
N PHE A 316 8.74 -7.73 -13.17
CA PHE A 316 8.37 -6.35 -13.44
C PHE A 316 9.51 -5.37 -13.14
N LEU A 317 10.16 -5.45 -11.97
CA LEU A 317 11.28 -4.56 -11.62
C LEU A 317 12.44 -4.67 -12.61
N SER A 318 12.83 -5.90 -12.96
CA SER A 318 13.88 -6.13 -13.96
C SER A 318 13.53 -5.51 -15.32
N SER A 319 12.28 -5.66 -15.76
CA SER A 319 11.80 -5.08 -17.03
C SER A 319 11.78 -3.55 -16.97
N LEU A 320 11.32 -2.97 -15.86
CA LEU A 320 11.25 -1.53 -15.66
C LEU A 320 12.64 -0.89 -15.67
N ASN A 321 13.61 -1.49 -14.97
CA ASN A 321 15.00 -1.02 -14.97
C ASN A 321 15.64 -1.14 -16.36
N GLY A 322 15.33 -2.21 -17.10
CA GLY A 322 15.83 -2.43 -18.47
C GLY A 322 15.23 -1.50 -19.54
N SER A 323 14.13 -0.81 -19.22
CA SER A 323 13.42 0.11 -20.12
C SER A 323 14.20 1.40 -20.40
N ASP A 324 13.58 2.37 -21.08
CA ASP A 324 14.18 3.69 -21.32
C ASP A 324 14.47 4.48 -20.04
N LEU A 325 13.94 4.04 -18.89
CA LEU A 325 14.33 4.57 -17.59
C LEU A 325 15.84 4.48 -17.36
N LYS A 326 16.56 3.51 -17.95
CA LYS A 326 18.03 3.42 -17.85
C LYS A 326 18.78 4.66 -18.35
N ARG A 327 18.14 5.53 -19.13
CA ARG A 327 18.69 6.80 -19.62
C ARG A 327 18.26 7.99 -18.75
N SER A 328 18.01 7.77 -17.46
CA SER A 328 17.48 8.77 -16.53
C SER A 328 18.48 9.84 -16.09
N LYS A 329 19.80 9.62 -16.20
CA LYS A 329 20.80 10.53 -15.66
C LYS A 329 20.67 11.98 -16.16
N PRO A 330 20.51 12.27 -17.46
CA PRO A 330 20.36 13.65 -17.94
C PRO A 330 19.15 14.35 -17.30
N THR A 331 18.03 13.64 -17.19
CA THR A 331 16.81 14.19 -16.57
C THR A 331 17.02 14.40 -15.06
N ALA A 332 17.59 13.42 -14.36
CA ALA A 332 17.89 13.52 -12.93
C ALA A 332 18.85 14.68 -12.62
N LEU A 333 19.85 14.93 -13.47
CA LEU A 333 20.74 16.09 -13.33
C LEU A 333 20.03 17.41 -13.59
N ALA A 334 19.04 17.44 -14.51
CA ALA A 334 18.28 18.64 -14.83
C ALA A 334 17.28 19.05 -13.75
N VAL A 335 16.64 18.08 -13.07
CA VAL A 335 15.57 18.35 -12.07
C VAL A 335 15.95 18.04 -10.61
N SER A 336 17.07 17.37 -10.37
CA SER A 336 17.52 16.69 -9.13
C SER A 336 17.20 15.18 -9.06
N TYR A 337 18.15 14.42 -8.52
CA TYR A 337 18.01 12.99 -8.22
C TYR A 337 16.83 12.71 -7.29
N TYR A 338 16.61 13.57 -6.29
CA TYR A 338 15.50 13.44 -5.35
C TYR A 338 14.13 13.53 -6.04
N PHE A 339 13.89 14.61 -6.79
CA PHE A 339 12.60 14.80 -7.48
C PHE A 339 12.36 13.75 -8.56
N TRP A 340 13.40 13.43 -9.35
CA TRP A 340 13.29 12.39 -10.36
C TRP A 340 12.99 11.02 -9.75
N SER A 341 13.59 10.72 -8.60
CA SER A 341 13.31 9.47 -7.90
C SER A 341 11.87 9.38 -7.40
N LEU A 342 11.26 10.48 -6.94
CA LEU A 342 9.85 10.52 -6.57
C LEU A 342 8.95 10.14 -7.77
N ILE A 343 9.26 10.66 -8.97
CA ILE A 343 8.53 10.32 -10.20
C ILE A 343 8.70 8.83 -10.52
N CYS A 344 9.92 8.29 -10.46
CA CYS A 344 10.18 6.88 -10.73
C CYS A 344 9.49 5.95 -9.73
N HIS A 345 9.50 6.27 -8.43
CA HIS A 345 8.75 5.51 -7.42
C HIS A 345 7.23 5.62 -7.66
N ALA A 346 6.72 6.79 -8.07
CA ALA A 346 5.31 6.93 -8.43
C ALA A 346 4.93 6.04 -9.62
N ILE A 347 5.79 5.91 -10.64
CA ILE A 347 5.61 4.97 -11.75
C ILE A 347 5.53 3.53 -11.20
N VAL A 348 6.46 3.12 -10.34
CA VAL A 348 6.44 1.79 -9.70
C VAL A 348 5.12 1.56 -8.95
N VAL A 349 4.67 2.50 -8.13
CA VAL A 349 3.40 2.41 -7.39
C VAL A 349 2.23 2.28 -8.35
N VAL A 350 2.11 3.13 -9.37
CA VAL A 350 1.02 3.06 -10.36
C VAL A 350 1.01 1.73 -11.10
N SER A 351 2.18 1.22 -11.50
CA SER A 351 2.30 -0.08 -12.14
C SER A 351 1.87 -1.23 -11.23
N VAL A 352 2.29 -1.22 -9.96
CA VAL A 352 1.89 -2.20 -8.96
C VAL A 352 0.37 -2.18 -8.74
N VAL A 353 -0.22 -0.98 -8.60
CA VAL A 353 -1.68 -0.83 -8.50
C VAL A 353 -2.36 -1.36 -9.75
N SER A 354 -1.80 -1.13 -10.94
CA SER A 354 -2.33 -1.64 -12.20
C SER A 354 -2.28 -3.17 -12.29
N ILE A 355 -1.20 -3.80 -11.82
CA ILE A 355 -1.07 -5.28 -11.75
C ILE A 355 -2.09 -5.86 -10.76
N ILE A 356 -2.23 -5.27 -9.58
CA ILE A 356 -3.26 -5.72 -8.62
C ILE A 356 -4.65 -5.60 -9.25
N SER A 357 -4.90 -4.49 -9.94
CA SER A 357 -6.17 -4.20 -10.60
C SER A 357 -6.47 -5.21 -11.71
N SER A 358 -5.47 -5.54 -12.54
CA SER A 358 -5.62 -6.49 -13.64
C SER A 358 -5.90 -7.93 -13.17
N VAL A 359 -5.58 -8.25 -11.91
CA VAL A 359 -5.92 -9.54 -11.30
C VAL A 359 -7.27 -9.48 -10.58
N ARG A 360 -7.49 -8.47 -9.72
CA ARG A 360 -8.70 -8.39 -8.89
C ARG A 360 -9.95 -8.16 -9.71
N VAL A 361 -9.89 -7.27 -10.71
CA VAL A 361 -11.07 -6.90 -11.51
C VAL A 361 -11.62 -8.09 -12.29
N PRO A 362 -10.83 -8.84 -13.09
CA PRO A 362 -11.36 -10.00 -13.80
C PRO A 362 -11.85 -11.09 -12.87
N TRP A 363 -11.15 -11.35 -11.76
CA TRP A 363 -11.57 -12.37 -10.80
C TRP A 363 -12.88 -12.01 -10.11
N ALA A 364 -13.09 -10.74 -9.78
CA ALA A 364 -14.34 -10.26 -9.20
C ALA A 364 -15.50 -10.39 -10.19
N VAL A 365 -15.27 -9.99 -11.44
CA VAL A 365 -16.27 -10.09 -12.53
C VAL A 365 -16.62 -11.55 -12.79
N LEU A 366 -15.63 -12.43 -12.92
CA LEU A 366 -15.83 -13.88 -13.11
C LEU A 366 -16.58 -14.48 -11.91
N TYR A 367 -16.17 -14.17 -10.69
CA TYR A 367 -16.84 -14.66 -9.48
C TYR A 367 -18.32 -14.26 -9.44
N VAL A 368 -18.61 -12.98 -9.70
CA VAL A 368 -19.99 -12.48 -9.72
C VAL A 368 -20.80 -13.11 -10.84
N TRP A 369 -20.21 -13.27 -12.03
CA TRP A 369 -20.83 -13.94 -13.16
C TRP A 369 -21.20 -15.40 -12.81
N PHE A 370 -20.25 -16.19 -12.30
CA PHE A 370 -20.51 -17.58 -11.96
C PHE A 370 -21.50 -17.75 -10.82
N LYS A 371 -21.40 -16.91 -9.77
CA LYS A 371 -22.24 -17.05 -8.58
C LYS A 371 -23.65 -16.50 -8.75
N HIS A 372 -23.77 -15.33 -9.36
CA HIS A 372 -25.04 -14.59 -9.43
C HIS A 372 -25.67 -14.61 -10.81
N GLN A 373 -24.97 -15.11 -11.85
CA GLN A 373 -25.42 -15.11 -13.24
C GLN A 373 -25.81 -13.71 -13.76
N SER A 374 -25.29 -12.66 -13.12
CA SER A 374 -25.58 -11.27 -13.42
C SER A 374 -24.50 -10.35 -12.87
N LEU A 375 -24.03 -9.42 -13.69
CA LEU A 375 -23.09 -8.37 -13.26
C LEU A 375 -23.78 -7.20 -12.55
N ALA A 376 -25.11 -7.21 -12.44
CA ALA A 376 -25.88 -6.16 -11.78
C ALA A 376 -25.47 -6.00 -10.29
N VAL A 377 -25.03 -7.09 -9.64
CA VAL A 377 -24.49 -7.08 -8.26
C VAL A 377 -23.34 -6.08 -8.10
N LEU A 378 -22.59 -5.75 -9.15
CA LEU A 378 -21.51 -4.77 -9.06
C LEU A 378 -22.00 -3.32 -9.00
N SER A 379 -23.24 -3.02 -9.39
CA SER A 379 -23.73 -1.63 -9.52
C SER A 379 -25.03 -1.34 -8.77
N GLU A 380 -25.80 -2.37 -8.43
CA GLU A 380 -27.13 -2.21 -7.84
C GLU A 380 -27.07 -1.75 -6.38
N PRO A 381 -27.79 -0.70 -5.99
CA PRO A 381 -27.72 -0.17 -4.63
C PRO A 381 -28.32 -1.15 -3.61
N CYS A 382 -27.69 -1.21 -2.45
CA CYS A 382 -28.20 -1.92 -1.28
C CYS A 382 -28.11 -0.98 -0.07
N CYS A 383 -29.23 -0.79 0.63
CA CYS A 383 -29.32 0.16 1.74
C CYS A 383 -28.35 -0.18 2.89
N ILE A 384 -27.95 -1.44 3.04
CA ILE A 384 -26.92 -1.86 4.00
C ILE A 384 -25.55 -1.27 3.66
N ASP A 385 -25.18 -1.24 2.39
CA ASP A 385 -23.89 -0.66 1.98
C ASP A 385 -23.85 0.85 2.19
N THR A 386 -25.00 1.50 2.05
CA THR A 386 -25.18 2.92 2.34
C THR A 386 -25.12 3.18 3.86
N ALA A 387 -25.79 2.36 4.69
CA ALA A 387 -25.74 2.48 6.15
C ALA A 387 -24.34 2.22 6.72
N LEU A 388 -23.60 1.26 6.14
CA LEU A 388 -22.20 1.02 6.46
C LEU A 388 -21.32 2.21 6.05
N GLY A 389 -21.50 2.74 4.84
CA GLY A 389 -20.69 3.84 4.30
C GLY A 389 -19.18 3.54 4.43
N VAL A 390 -18.45 4.49 5.03
CA VAL A 390 -17.01 4.39 5.34
C VAL A 390 -16.66 3.37 6.44
N ARG A 391 -17.65 2.82 7.16
CA ARG A 391 -17.44 1.89 8.28
C ARG A 391 -17.13 0.46 7.83
N SER A 392 -17.56 0.07 6.63
CA SER A 392 -17.13 -1.20 6.02
C SER A 392 -15.81 -1.02 5.28
N ARG A 393 -14.88 -1.97 5.43
CA ARG A 393 -13.61 -1.97 4.71
C ARG A 393 -13.72 -2.70 3.37
N ILE A 394 -14.27 -3.90 3.37
CA ILE A 394 -14.32 -4.82 2.21
C ILE A 394 -15.75 -5.34 2.05
N MET A 395 -16.16 -5.61 0.80
CA MET A 395 -17.47 -6.16 0.47
C MET A 395 -17.43 -7.69 0.35
N LEU A 396 -18.43 -8.37 0.91
CA LEU A 396 -18.61 -9.82 0.75
C LEU A 396 -19.54 -10.09 -0.43
N LEU A 397 -18.98 -10.25 -1.63
CA LEU A 397 -19.76 -10.43 -2.88
C LEU A 397 -20.65 -11.66 -2.81
N GLY A 398 -20.14 -12.70 -2.17
CA GLY A 398 -20.85 -13.95 -1.96
C GLY A 398 -21.96 -13.87 -0.91
N GLY A 399 -22.05 -12.76 -0.17
CA GLY A 399 -23.06 -12.52 0.85
C GLY A 399 -24.38 -11.96 0.31
N TYR A 400 -24.36 -11.45 -0.93
CA TYR A 400 -25.56 -10.93 -1.57
C TYR A 400 -26.51 -12.02 -2.06
N ARG A 401 -27.78 -11.67 -2.20
CA ARG A 401 -28.84 -12.46 -2.81
C ARG A 401 -29.78 -11.56 -3.60
N TRP A 402 -30.22 -12.06 -4.75
CA TRP A 402 -31.12 -11.35 -5.65
C TRP A 402 -32.57 -11.74 -5.38
N GLU A 403 -33.42 -10.76 -5.07
CA GLU A 403 -34.86 -10.95 -4.83
C GLU A 403 -35.65 -9.76 -5.41
N ASP A 404 -36.67 -10.05 -6.23
CA ASP A 404 -37.55 -9.04 -6.85
C ASP A 404 -36.82 -7.86 -7.51
N GLY A 405 -35.75 -8.15 -8.24
CA GLY A 405 -34.93 -7.15 -8.92
C GLY A 405 -34.11 -6.26 -7.99
N LYS A 406 -33.91 -6.68 -6.73
CA LYS A 406 -33.19 -5.93 -5.70
C LYS A 406 -32.15 -6.81 -5.02
N LEU A 407 -31.13 -6.13 -4.51
CA LEU A 407 -30.01 -6.76 -3.83
C LEU A 407 -30.21 -6.77 -2.31
N TYR A 408 -30.09 -7.94 -1.69
CA TYR A 408 -30.16 -8.12 -0.24
C TYR A 408 -28.92 -8.86 0.26
N TYR A 409 -28.56 -8.66 1.53
CA TYR A 409 -27.60 -9.49 2.24
C TYR A 409 -28.31 -10.65 2.94
N ASN A 410 -27.70 -11.83 2.88
CA ASN A 410 -28.13 -12.97 3.68
C ASN A 410 -27.75 -12.78 5.18
N PRO A 411 -28.54 -13.34 6.11
CA PRO A 411 -28.25 -13.28 7.55
C PRO A 411 -26.83 -13.73 7.90
N ALA A 412 -26.38 -14.83 7.28
CA ALA A 412 -25.03 -15.36 7.42
C ALA A 412 -23.92 -14.36 7.06
N ALA A 413 -24.16 -13.49 6.07
CA ALA A 413 -23.22 -12.46 5.63
C ALA A 413 -23.22 -11.26 6.59
N LEU A 414 -24.39 -10.83 7.04
CA LEU A 414 -24.53 -9.78 8.06
C LEU A 414 -23.83 -10.18 9.36
N LYS A 415 -24.00 -11.45 9.77
CA LYS A 415 -23.28 -12.07 10.89
C LYS A 415 -21.77 -12.14 10.65
N ALA A 416 -21.31 -12.48 9.44
CA ALA A 416 -19.88 -12.46 9.11
C ALA A 416 -19.25 -11.05 9.23
N LEU A 417 -20.02 -10.02 8.89
CA LEU A 417 -19.62 -8.61 9.01
C LEU A 417 -19.74 -8.08 10.46
N GLY A 418 -20.18 -8.92 11.42
CA GLY A 418 -20.31 -8.53 12.82
C GLY A 418 -21.52 -7.63 13.11
N MET A 419 -22.52 -7.63 12.21
CA MET A 419 -23.74 -6.85 12.38
C MET A 419 -24.74 -7.58 13.27
N LEU A 420 -25.43 -6.81 14.09
CA LEU A 420 -26.43 -7.26 15.04
C LEU A 420 -27.70 -6.44 14.90
N LYS A 421 -28.80 -6.93 15.48
CA LYS A 421 -30.03 -6.18 15.67
C LYS A 421 -30.06 -5.67 17.12
N MET A 422 -30.51 -4.44 17.32
CA MET A 422 -30.96 -3.94 18.62
C MET A 422 -32.43 -3.57 18.54
N GLU A 423 -33.18 -3.91 19.58
CA GLU A 423 -34.56 -3.47 19.77
C GLU A 423 -34.64 -2.54 20.97
N ASP A 424 -35.09 -1.31 20.75
CA ASP A 424 -35.17 -0.24 21.74
C ASP A 424 -36.49 0.52 21.55
N ASP A 425 -37.33 0.54 22.57
CA ASP A 425 -38.68 1.13 22.53
C ASP A 425 -39.55 0.73 21.32
N GLY A 426 -39.48 -0.56 20.94
CA GLY A 426 -40.23 -1.11 19.80
C GLY A 426 -39.68 -0.69 18.42
N VAL A 427 -38.54 -0.02 18.38
CA VAL A 427 -37.83 0.32 17.14
C VAL A 427 -36.61 -0.59 16.99
N GLU A 428 -36.47 -1.18 15.80
CA GLU A 428 -35.32 -1.99 15.48
C GLU A 428 -34.21 -1.16 14.84
N TYR A 429 -32.98 -1.41 15.26
CA TYR A 429 -31.78 -0.75 14.76
C TYR A 429 -30.76 -1.76 14.28
N LEU A 430 -30.07 -1.43 13.19
CA LEU A 430 -28.87 -2.13 12.74
C LEU A 430 -27.69 -1.67 13.59
N VAL A 431 -27.01 -2.63 14.21
CA VAL A 431 -25.92 -2.37 15.16
C VAL A 431 -24.60 -2.97 14.68
N LEU A 432 -23.52 -2.28 14.99
CA LEU A 432 -22.15 -2.57 14.59
C LEU A 432 -21.20 -2.42 15.79
N HIS A 433 -20.14 -3.23 15.84
CA HIS A 433 -19.01 -3.00 16.72
C HIS A 433 -18.17 -1.80 16.25
N LYS A 434 -18.14 -0.71 17.02
CA LYS A 434 -17.29 0.44 16.78
C LYS A 434 -15.84 0.12 17.12
N LEU A 435 -14.97 0.17 16.11
CA LEU A 435 -13.53 0.10 16.27
C LEU A 435 -12.98 1.48 16.67
N TYR A 436 -12.43 1.58 17.87
CA TYR A 436 -11.65 2.73 18.33
C TYR A 436 -10.16 2.54 18.00
N TRP A 437 -9.34 3.57 18.17
CA TRP A 437 -7.90 3.50 17.88
C TRP A 437 -7.21 2.37 18.65
N PHE A 438 -7.12 2.46 19.98
CA PHE A 438 -6.37 1.46 20.76
C PHE A 438 -7.18 0.81 21.87
N ARG A 439 -8.34 1.38 22.18
CA ARG A 439 -9.22 0.91 23.25
C ARG A 439 -10.28 -0.02 22.67
N VAL A 440 -10.72 -0.97 23.49
CA VAL A 440 -11.94 -1.73 23.25
C VAL A 440 -12.82 -1.49 24.48
N PRO A 441 -13.66 -0.44 24.47
CA PRO A 441 -14.62 -0.20 25.54
C PRO A 441 -15.54 -1.41 25.76
N ARG A 442 -16.18 -1.50 26.92
CA ARG A 442 -17.18 -2.56 27.16
C ARG A 442 -18.40 -2.39 26.25
N ASP A 443 -18.80 -1.14 26.01
CA ASP A 443 -19.94 -0.78 25.17
C ASP A 443 -19.47 -0.30 23.80
N THR A 444 -19.00 -1.25 22.98
CA THR A 444 -18.55 -0.94 21.61
C THR A 444 -19.68 -0.93 20.57
N LEU A 445 -20.88 -1.38 20.93
CA LEU A 445 -21.98 -1.48 20.00
C LEU A 445 -22.63 -0.11 19.77
N ILE A 446 -22.81 0.24 18.49
CA ILE A 446 -23.50 1.46 18.07
C ILE A 446 -24.58 1.15 17.05
N GLY A 447 -25.72 1.82 17.17
CA GLY A 447 -26.76 1.87 16.14
C GLY A 447 -26.31 2.74 14.98
N ILE A 448 -26.38 2.22 13.76
CA ILE A 448 -25.98 2.91 12.52
C ILE A 448 -27.11 3.10 11.51
N GLY A 449 -28.26 2.47 11.73
CA GLY A 449 -29.44 2.67 10.92
C GLY A 449 -30.71 2.12 11.56
N VAL A 450 -31.85 2.68 11.17
CA VAL A 450 -33.19 2.25 11.61
C VAL A 450 -33.69 1.18 10.64
N MET A 451 -34.18 0.07 11.18
CA MET A 451 -34.70 -1.05 10.39
C MET A 451 -36.21 -0.92 10.22
N THR A 452 -36.67 -0.93 8.97
CA THR A 452 -38.11 -0.96 8.63
C THR A 452 -38.36 -2.12 7.67
N GLY A 453 -38.83 -3.24 8.23
CA GLY A 453 -38.93 -4.51 7.51
C GLY A 453 -37.55 -4.97 7.00
N PRO A 454 -37.37 -5.28 5.71
CA PRO A 454 -36.08 -5.69 5.17
C PRO A 454 -35.13 -4.51 4.86
N ARG A 455 -35.52 -3.26 5.11
CA ARG A 455 -34.71 -2.08 4.75
C ARG A 455 -34.06 -1.45 5.98
N VAL A 456 -32.96 -0.74 5.72
CA VAL A 456 -32.23 0.02 6.73
C VAL A 456 -32.00 1.44 6.22
N GLU A 457 -32.46 2.43 6.97
CA GLU A 457 -32.17 3.84 6.70
C GLU A 457 -31.03 4.30 7.62
N PRO A 458 -29.95 4.91 7.09
CA PRO A 458 -28.84 5.40 7.90
C PRO A 458 -29.32 6.40 8.97
N CYS A 459 -28.75 6.32 10.17
CA CYS A 459 -29.02 7.28 11.24
C CYS A 459 -27.73 7.80 11.88
N ASN A 460 -27.84 8.85 12.70
CA ASN A 460 -26.74 9.27 13.56
C ASN A 460 -26.35 8.13 14.50
N GLU A 461 -25.07 8.06 14.85
CA GLU A 461 -24.58 7.03 15.76
C GLU A 461 -25.30 7.13 17.10
N ARG A 462 -25.85 6.01 17.55
CA ARG A 462 -26.57 5.92 18.83
C ARG A 462 -25.92 4.85 19.72
N PRO A 463 -25.86 5.08 21.04
CA PRO A 463 -25.43 4.06 21.98
C PRO A 463 -26.39 2.86 21.92
N CYS A 464 -25.86 1.67 22.18
CA CYS A 464 -26.66 0.46 22.22
C CYS A 464 -27.24 0.25 23.63
N THR A 465 -28.49 0.65 23.82
CA THR A 465 -29.22 0.58 25.11
C THR A 465 -30.25 -0.54 25.17
N GLY A 466 -30.70 -1.02 24.01
CA GLY A 466 -31.76 -2.02 23.90
C GLY A 466 -31.29 -3.49 23.93
N ILE A 467 -32.22 -4.40 23.67
CA ILE A 467 -31.96 -5.85 23.62
C ILE A 467 -31.25 -6.18 22.31
N VAL A 468 -30.09 -6.85 22.40
CA VAL A 468 -29.26 -7.20 21.25
C VAL A 468 -29.46 -8.66 20.86
N SER A 469 -29.69 -8.91 19.58
CA SER A 469 -29.79 -10.25 19.00
C SER A 469 -29.15 -10.33 17.62
N PHE A 470 -29.00 -11.53 17.08
CA PHE A 470 -28.54 -11.70 15.71
C PHE A 470 -29.63 -11.39 14.70
N LEU A 471 -29.19 -10.96 13.52
CA LEU A 471 -30.06 -10.79 12.36
C LEU A 471 -30.46 -12.16 11.81
N ASP A 472 -31.75 -12.44 11.78
CA ASP A 472 -32.37 -13.67 11.28
C ASP A 472 -32.98 -13.51 9.88
N ARG A 473 -33.20 -12.27 9.45
CA ARG A 473 -33.80 -11.90 8.16
C ARG A 473 -32.81 -11.27 7.18
N ARG A 474 -33.16 -11.37 5.89
CA ARG A 474 -32.43 -10.70 4.81
C ARG A 474 -32.68 -9.20 4.88
N LEU A 475 -31.63 -8.41 4.73
CA LEU A 475 -31.71 -6.95 4.71
C LEU A 475 -31.09 -6.36 3.44
N GLY A 476 -31.72 -5.31 2.89
CA GLY A 476 -31.26 -4.66 1.67
C GLY A 476 -32.37 -3.98 0.88
N GLY A 477 -32.18 -3.93 -0.44
CA GLY A 477 -32.99 -3.17 -1.37
C GLY A 477 -32.63 -1.68 -1.42
N VAL A 478 -33.42 -0.91 -2.17
CA VAL A 478 -33.18 0.52 -2.39
C VAL A 478 -33.67 1.34 -1.19
N SER A 479 -32.83 2.21 -0.65
CA SER A 479 -33.21 3.21 0.37
C SER A 479 -34.34 4.11 -0.14
N ILE A 480 -35.18 4.60 0.79
CA ILE A 480 -36.25 5.55 0.52
C ILE A 480 -35.69 6.85 -0.08
N GLN A 481 -34.51 7.31 0.36
CA GLN A 481 -33.84 8.50 -0.16
C GLN A 481 -33.41 8.34 -1.64
N ALA A 482 -32.89 7.16 -2.00
CA ALA A 482 -32.49 6.86 -3.38
C ALA A 482 -33.69 6.70 -4.32
N LYS A 483 -34.83 6.20 -3.82
CA LYS A 483 -36.10 6.15 -4.58
C LYS A 483 -36.62 7.53 -4.96
N CYS A 484 -36.50 8.53 -4.08
CA CYS A 484 -36.90 9.90 -4.40
C CYS A 484 -36.08 10.50 -5.54
N HIS A 485 -34.75 10.32 -5.53
CA HIS A 485 -33.90 10.81 -6.63
C HIS A 485 -34.16 10.11 -7.97
N HIS A 486 -34.39 8.78 -7.98
CA HIS A 486 -34.73 8.07 -9.22
C HIS A 486 -36.10 8.47 -9.78
N ARG A 487 -37.09 8.77 -8.93
CA ARG A 487 -38.44 9.20 -9.36
C ARG A 487 -38.44 10.61 -9.95
N VAL A 488 -37.53 11.49 -9.50
CA VAL A 488 -37.33 12.84 -10.08
C VAL A 488 -36.64 12.74 -11.44
N THR A 489 -35.67 11.83 -11.60
CA THR A 489 -34.92 11.68 -12.85
C THR A 489 -35.78 11.07 -13.98
N THR A 490 -36.73 10.18 -13.65
CA THR A 490 -37.63 9.56 -14.64
C THR A 490 -38.84 10.44 -15.03
N LYS A 491 -39.14 11.51 -14.29
CA LYS A 491 -40.27 12.42 -14.59
C LYS A 491 -39.89 13.67 -15.40
N ARG A 492 -38.63 13.82 -15.82
CA ARG A 492 -38.22 14.93 -16.69
C ARG A 492 -38.52 14.59 -18.16
N THR A 493 -39.80 14.37 -18.48
CA THR A 493 -40.28 14.48 -19.86
C THR A 493 -40.28 15.95 -20.21
N VAL A 494 -39.29 16.38 -20.99
CA VAL A 494 -39.21 17.74 -21.53
C VAL A 494 -40.41 17.94 -22.46
N ARG A 495 -41.46 18.62 -21.97
CA ARG A 495 -42.43 19.28 -22.86
C ARG A 495 -41.73 20.51 -23.43
N VAL A 496 -41.26 20.39 -24.67
CA VAL A 496 -40.86 21.55 -25.47
C VAL A 496 -42.16 22.26 -25.87
N LEU A 497 -42.47 23.36 -25.17
CA LEU A 497 -43.41 24.36 -25.67
C LEU A 497 -42.59 25.37 -26.48
N ALA A 498 -42.76 25.32 -27.80
CA ALA A 498 -42.29 26.36 -28.69
C ALA A 498 -43.19 27.59 -28.53
N VAL A 499 -42.64 28.74 -28.14
CA VAL A 499 -43.20 30.04 -28.48
C VAL A 499 -42.04 30.99 -28.82
N SER A 500 -42.25 31.63 -29.97
CA SER A 500 -41.38 32.49 -30.72
C SER A 500 -41.43 33.94 -30.22
N GLU A 501 -40.30 34.62 -30.46
CA GLU A 501 -40.14 36.05 -30.77
C GLU A 501 -40.01 37.13 -29.68
N LYS A 502 -38.90 37.86 -29.91
CA LYS A 502 -38.58 39.28 -29.65
C LYS A 502 -38.13 39.69 -28.26
N LEU A 503 -36.81 39.55 -28.12
CA LEU A 503 -35.89 40.45 -27.43
C LEU A 503 -36.05 41.87 -28.02
N ASP A 504 -36.31 42.86 -27.17
CA ASP A 504 -35.59 44.14 -27.14
C ASP A 504 -36.09 45.00 -25.96
N GLU A 505 -35.19 45.89 -25.51
CA GLU A 505 -35.34 46.97 -24.51
C GLU A 505 -34.89 46.68 -23.06
N ILE A 506 -33.64 47.10 -22.78
CA ILE A 506 -33.12 47.56 -21.49
C ILE A 506 -33.28 49.09 -21.46
N PRO A 507 -33.87 49.69 -20.42
CA PRO A 507 -33.12 50.55 -19.49
C PRO A 507 -33.70 50.45 -18.06
N GLU A 508 -33.15 50.93 -16.94
CA GLU A 508 -31.93 51.62 -16.51
C GLU A 508 -31.94 51.44 -14.96
N ALA A 509 -30.78 51.45 -14.32
CA ALA A 509 -30.67 51.46 -12.86
C ALA A 509 -30.91 52.88 -12.31
N PRO A 510 -31.44 53.03 -11.08
CA PRO A 510 -31.16 54.19 -10.27
C PRO A 510 -30.21 53.85 -9.12
N ASP A 511 -29.10 54.58 -9.08
CA ASP A 511 -28.31 54.87 -7.89
C ASP A 511 -29.12 55.71 -6.88
N GLU A 512 -28.83 55.50 -5.59
CA GLU A 512 -28.70 56.49 -4.49
C GLU A 512 -29.09 55.81 -3.14
N LEU A 513 -28.14 55.51 -2.25
CA LEU A 513 -27.37 56.37 -1.31
C LEU A 513 -28.00 56.42 0.10
N ALA A 514 -27.39 55.67 1.03
CA ALA A 514 -26.97 56.09 2.37
C ALA A 514 -26.10 55.00 3.02
#